data_AF-A0A3B9QYB1-F1
#
_entry.id   AF-A0A3B9QYB1-F1
#
_cell.length_a   1.000
_cell.length_b   1.000
_cell.length_c   1.000
_cell.angle_alpha   90.00
_cell.angle_beta   90.00
_cell.angle_gamma   90.00
#
_symmetry.space_group_name_H-M   'P 1'
#
loop_
_entity.id
_entity.type
_entity.pdbx_description
1 polymer ?
#
loop_
_entity_poly.entity_id
_entity_poly.type
_entity_poly.pdbx_seq_one_letter_code
_entity_poly.pdbx_strand_id
1 'polypeptide(L)'
;MLLIILRRLGQSVFVLFLVAFVSFMMFRYVGNPVDNLLGQEATVEQREALIEALGLNDPLHTQYLGFVTRALQFDFGNSYRGAQPVADMILERLPATLELALVSAIFAMLFGVIAGVYTAIFRNGFSAHLIMSTSLIGVSLPTFLIGVLLIWLFAVEL
;
A
#
# COMPACT_ATOMS: atom_id res chain seq x y z
N MET A 1 -3.26 -29.14 -6.27
CA MET A 1 -2.56 -27.86 -6.54
C MET A 1 -3.49 -26.84 -7.21
N LEU A 2 -4.15 -27.15 -8.33
CA LEU A 2 -5.05 -26.22 -9.03
C LEU A 2 -6.18 -25.63 -8.15
N LEU A 3 -6.89 -26.46 -7.39
CA LEU A 3 -7.93 -26.02 -6.45
C LEU A 3 -7.41 -25.05 -5.37
N ILE A 4 -6.16 -25.23 -4.93
CA ILE A 4 -5.52 -24.35 -3.92
C ILE A 4 -5.20 -22.99 -4.55
N ILE A 5 -4.68 -22.99 -5.78
CA ILE A 5 -4.38 -21.76 -6.53
C ILE A 5 -5.67 -20.96 -6.77
N LEU A 6 -6.73 -21.62 -7.26
CA LEU A 6 -8.03 -20.97 -7.48
C LEU A 6 -8.63 -20.41 -6.19
N ARG A 7 -8.57 -21.15 -5.09
CA ARG A 7 -9.03 -20.66 -3.78
C ARG A 7 -8.25 -19.43 -3.33
N ARG A 8 -6.92 -19.43 -3.47
CA ARG A 8 -6.07 -18.29 -3.12
C ARG A 8 -6.33 -17.08 -4.01
N LEU A 9 -6.49 -17.28 -5.32
CA LEU A 9 -6.86 -16.20 -6.24
C LEU A 9 -8.20 -15.57 -5.87
N GLY A 10 -9.21 -16.39 -5.57
CA GLY A 10 -10.51 -15.89 -5.10
C GLY A 10 -10.40 -15.10 -3.80
N GLN A 11 -9.61 -15.57 -2.83
CA GLN A 11 -9.31 -14.83 -1.59
C GLN A 11 -8.60 -13.51 -1.87
N SER A 12 -7.59 -13.50 -2.74
CA SER A 12 -6.87 -12.28 -3.12
C SER A 12 -7.79 -11.27 -3.79
N VAL A 13 -8.65 -11.69 -4.72
CA VAL A 13 -9.64 -10.80 -5.36
C VAL A 13 -10.59 -10.22 -4.32
N PHE A 14 -11.09 -11.03 -3.40
CA PHE A 14 -11.96 -10.55 -2.33
C PHE A 14 -11.27 -9.54 -1.41
N VAL A 15 -10.01 -9.79 -1.04
CA VAL A 15 -9.21 -8.87 -0.23
C VAL A 15 -8.96 -7.56 -0.99
N LEU A 16 -8.57 -7.62 -2.26
CA LEU A 16 -8.36 -6.43 -3.08
C LEU A 16 -9.64 -5.59 -3.20
N PHE A 17 -10.78 -6.24 -3.44
CA PHE A 17 -12.07 -5.57 -3.47
C PHE A 17 -12.38 -4.88 -2.12
N LEU A 18 -12.22 -5.60 -1.00
CA LEU A 18 -12.49 -5.03 0.32
C LEU A 18 -11.56 -3.86 0.66
N VAL A 19 -10.26 -3.99 0.37
CA VAL A 19 -9.27 -2.92 0.59
C VAL A 19 -9.57 -1.71 -0.30
N ALA A 20 -9.92 -1.93 -1.56
CA ALA A 20 -10.35 -0.87 -2.47
C ALA A 20 -11.62 -0.17 -1.94
N PHE A 21 -12.60 -0.93 -1.44
CA PHE A 21 -13.83 -0.39 -0.86
C PHE A 21 -13.56 0.45 0.39
N VAL A 22 -12.77 -0.07 1.34
CA VAL A 22 -12.38 0.66 2.54
C VAL A 22 -11.62 1.93 2.18
N SER A 23 -10.68 1.85 1.24
CA SER A 23 -9.92 3.02 0.77
C SER A 23 -10.84 4.05 0.10
N PHE A 24 -11.74 3.61 -0.78
CA PHE A 24 -12.73 4.45 -1.44
C PHE A 24 -13.61 5.18 -0.42
N MET A 25 -14.14 4.46 0.56
CA MET A 25 -14.91 5.04 1.66
C MET A 25 -14.07 6.04 2.45
N MET A 26 -12.84 5.69 2.80
CA MET A 26 -11.96 6.60 3.53
C MET A 26 -11.77 7.91 2.78
N PHE A 27 -11.47 7.90 1.47
CA PHE A 27 -11.31 9.13 0.69
C PHE A 27 -12.63 9.88 0.43
N ARG A 28 -13.77 9.18 0.41
CA ARG A 28 -15.09 9.82 0.29
C ARG A 28 -15.48 10.61 1.54
N TYR A 29 -15.08 10.15 2.72
CA TYR A 29 -15.41 10.79 4.00
C TYR A 29 -14.29 11.67 4.57
N VAL A 30 -13.03 11.38 4.23
CA VAL A 30 -11.86 12.15 4.64
C VAL A 30 -11.58 13.21 3.57
N GLY A 31 -12.35 14.31 3.65
CA GLY A 31 -12.20 15.50 2.81
C GLY A 31 -13.14 15.53 1.61
N ASN A 32 -13.54 16.74 1.21
CA ASN A 32 -14.34 16.93 0.01
C ASN A 32 -13.39 17.15 -1.19
N PRO A 33 -13.38 16.28 -2.22
CA PRO A 33 -12.50 16.45 -3.38
C PRO A 33 -12.75 17.77 -4.11
N VAL A 34 -13.98 18.30 -4.04
CA VAL A 34 -14.36 19.56 -4.65
C VAL A 34 -13.62 20.74 -4.01
N ASP A 35 -13.50 20.74 -2.68
CA ASP A 35 -12.80 21.81 -1.95
C ASP A 35 -11.29 21.77 -2.20
N ASN A 36 -10.73 20.58 -2.41
CA ASN A 36 -9.32 20.42 -2.76
C ASN A 36 -9.01 20.90 -4.19
N LEU A 37 -9.98 20.79 -5.11
CA LEU A 37 -9.79 21.11 -6.53
C LEU A 37 -10.10 22.57 -6.88
N LEU A 38 -11.15 23.16 -6.31
CA LEU A 38 -11.58 24.53 -6.64
C LEU A 38 -11.08 25.58 -5.66
N GLY A 39 -10.61 25.19 -4.47
CA GLY A 39 -10.23 26.13 -3.41
C GLY A 39 -11.44 26.83 -2.77
N GLN A 40 -11.18 27.71 -1.80
CA GLN A 40 -12.24 28.35 -1.00
C GLN A 40 -13.00 29.48 -1.74
N GLU A 41 -12.46 30.00 -2.83
CA GLU A 41 -13.04 31.12 -3.59
C GLU A 41 -14.02 30.69 -4.69
N ALA A 42 -14.26 29.38 -4.83
CA ALA A 42 -15.11 28.81 -5.87
C ALA A 42 -16.56 29.26 -5.75
N THR A 43 -17.21 29.60 -6.87
CA THR A 43 -18.65 29.91 -6.86
C THR A 43 -19.48 28.64 -6.66
N VAL A 44 -20.73 28.81 -6.21
CA VAL A 44 -21.65 27.68 -6.00
C VAL A 44 -21.89 26.91 -7.30
N GLU A 45 -22.01 27.63 -8.43
CA GLU A 45 -22.21 27.04 -9.74
C GLU A 45 -21.00 26.19 -10.19
N GLN A 46 -19.78 26.68 -9.95
CA GLN A 46 -18.56 25.92 -10.22
C GLN A 46 -18.48 24.66 -9.37
N ARG A 47 -18.93 24.75 -8.11
CA ARG A 47 -18.96 23.64 -7.16
C ARG A 47 -19.92 22.55 -7.62
N GLU A 48 -21.15 22.92 -7.98
CA GLU A 48 -22.17 21.99 -8.47
C GLU A 48 -21.77 21.34 -9.80
N ALA A 49 -21.21 22.12 -10.73
CA ALA A 49 -20.70 21.59 -11.99
C ALA A 49 -19.62 20.53 -11.78
N LEU A 50 -18.71 20.75 -10.83
CA LEU A 50 -17.65 19.78 -10.53
C LEU A 50 -18.17 18.52 -9.81
N ILE A 51 -19.14 18.67 -8.91
CA ILE A 51 -19.80 17.54 -8.25
C ILE A 51 -20.45 16.62 -9.28
N GLU A 52 -21.15 17.20 -10.26
CA GLU A 52 -21.80 16.47 -11.33
C GLU A 52 -20.77 15.81 -12.26
N ALA A 53 -19.73 16.55 -12.67
CA ALA A 53 -18.67 16.02 -13.53
C ALA A 53 -17.89 14.85 -12.90
N LEU A 54 -17.76 14.84 -11.57
CA LEU A 54 -17.11 13.76 -10.81
C LEU A 54 -18.08 12.64 -10.41
N GLY A 55 -19.37 12.72 -10.74
CA GLY A 55 -20.38 11.73 -10.36
C GLY A 55 -20.58 11.62 -8.85
N LEU A 56 -20.27 12.68 -8.09
CA LEU A 56 -20.35 12.64 -6.63
C LEU A 56 -21.78 12.63 -6.11
N ASN A 57 -22.77 12.94 -6.97
CA ASN A 57 -24.20 12.86 -6.68
C ASN A 57 -24.77 11.44 -6.83
N ASP A 58 -24.06 10.54 -7.50
CA ASP A 58 -24.56 9.19 -7.76
C ASP A 58 -24.64 8.34 -6.49
N PRO A 59 -25.48 7.29 -6.47
CA PRO A 59 -25.46 6.31 -5.39
C PRO A 59 -24.06 5.71 -5.17
N LEU A 60 -23.67 5.47 -3.92
CA LEU A 60 -22.32 4.99 -3.56
C LEU A 60 -21.91 3.72 -4.30
N HIS A 61 -22.85 2.80 -4.52
CA HIS A 61 -22.57 1.56 -5.25
C HIS A 61 -22.23 1.84 -6.72
N THR A 62 -22.90 2.79 -7.36
CA THR A 62 -22.61 3.21 -8.75
C THR A 62 -21.23 3.83 -8.84
N GLN A 63 -20.89 4.74 -7.91
CA GLN A 63 -19.57 5.37 -7.88
C GLN A 63 -18.45 4.33 -7.69
N TYR A 64 -18.63 3.41 -6.75
CA TYR A 64 -17.64 2.39 -6.45
C TYR A 64 -17.50 1.34 -7.57
N LEU A 65 -18.61 0.85 -8.13
CA LEU A 65 -18.58 -0.08 -9.27
C LEU A 65 -17.98 0.58 -10.51
N GLY A 66 -18.27 1.86 -10.75
CA GLY A 66 -17.65 2.65 -11.81
C GLY A 66 -16.14 2.78 -11.61
N PHE A 67 -15.70 3.08 -10.39
CA PHE A 67 -14.28 3.11 -10.03
C PHE A 67 -13.59 1.76 -10.28
N VAL A 68 -14.17 0.66 -9.80
CA VAL A 68 -13.60 -0.69 -10.00
C VAL A 68 -13.55 -1.05 -11.48
N THR A 69 -14.60 -0.74 -12.25
CA THR A 69 -14.66 -1.04 -13.69
C THR A 69 -13.58 -0.29 -14.46
N ARG A 70 -13.39 1.01 -14.19
CA ARG A 70 -12.31 1.80 -14.81
C ARG A 70 -10.93 1.30 -14.37
N ALA A 71 -10.74 0.99 -13.09
CA ALA A 71 -9.48 0.47 -12.59
C ALA A 71 -9.08 -0.86 -13.24
N LEU A 72 -10.05 -1.74 -13.53
CA LEU A 72 -9.82 -2.99 -14.29
C LEU A 72 -9.39 -2.74 -15.74
N GLN A 73 -9.70 -1.56 -16.29
CA GLN A 73 -9.27 -1.10 -17.62
C GLN A 73 -7.99 -0.26 -17.55
N PHE A 74 -7.30 -0.26 -16.40
CA PHE A 74 -6.12 0.56 -16.12
C PHE A 74 -6.36 2.07 -16.13
N ASP A 75 -7.62 2.50 -16.02
CA ASP A 75 -7.98 3.89 -15.82
C ASP A 75 -8.24 4.17 -14.32
N PHE A 76 -7.27 4.83 -13.69
CA PHE A 76 -7.33 5.23 -12.29
C PHE A 76 -7.81 6.68 -12.09
N GLY A 77 -8.10 7.40 -13.18
CA GLY A 77 -8.44 8.81 -13.15
C GLY A 77 -7.27 9.72 -12.76
N ASN A 78 -7.61 10.95 -12.39
CA ASN A 78 -6.65 11.99 -12.01
C ASN A 78 -6.59 12.17 -10.48
N SER A 79 -5.41 12.52 -9.99
CA SER A 79 -5.20 12.86 -8.58
C SER A 79 -5.92 14.16 -8.20
N TYR A 80 -6.71 14.13 -7.12
CA TYR A 80 -7.40 15.33 -6.62
C TYR A 80 -6.47 16.41 -6.04
N ARG A 81 -5.19 16.10 -5.80
CA ARG A 81 -4.21 17.09 -5.33
C ARG A 81 -3.33 17.66 -6.45
N GLY A 82 -2.98 16.83 -7.42
CA GLY A 82 -1.99 17.18 -8.44
C GLY A 82 -2.54 17.29 -9.85
N ALA A 83 -3.84 17.02 -10.05
CA ALA A 83 -4.52 17.02 -11.35
C ALA A 83 -3.81 16.21 -12.46
N GLN A 84 -2.98 15.23 -12.06
CA GLN A 84 -2.19 14.38 -12.95
C GLN A 84 -2.75 12.96 -12.98
N PRO A 85 -2.57 12.19 -14.07
CA PRO A 85 -3.03 10.81 -14.15
C PRO A 85 -2.42 9.96 -13.04
N VAL A 86 -3.26 9.22 -12.31
CA VAL A 86 -2.80 8.36 -11.22
C VAL A 86 -1.94 7.20 -11.75
N ALA A 87 -2.19 6.75 -12.98
CA ALA A 87 -1.40 5.72 -13.64
C ALA A 87 0.09 6.14 -13.75
N ASP A 88 0.35 7.38 -14.14
CA ASP A 88 1.71 7.91 -14.27
C ASP A 88 2.40 7.97 -12.90
N MET A 89 1.68 8.42 -11.87
CA MET A 89 2.20 8.46 -10.50
C MET A 89 2.54 7.06 -9.95
N ILE A 90 1.77 6.03 -10.34
CA ILE A 90 2.05 4.64 -9.98
C ILE A 90 3.31 4.18 -10.71
N LEU A 91 3.41 4.42 -12.02
CA LEU A 91 4.55 4.03 -12.84
C LEU A 91 5.85 4.70 -12.41
N GLU A 92 5.79 5.95 -11.95
CA GLU A 92 6.94 6.67 -11.42
C GLU A 92 7.51 6.02 -10.14
N ARG A 93 6.62 5.50 -9.27
CA ARG A 93 7.01 4.92 -7.96
C ARG A 93 7.21 3.40 -7.99
N LEU A 94 6.69 2.73 -9.02
CA LEU A 94 6.75 1.28 -9.15
C LEU A 94 8.20 0.75 -9.19
N PRO A 95 9.15 1.34 -9.96
CA PRO A 95 10.53 0.87 -10.01
C PRO A 95 11.19 0.86 -8.64
N ALA A 96 11.08 1.96 -7.87
CA ALA A 96 11.65 2.07 -6.54
C ALA A 96 11.04 1.03 -5.57
N THR A 97 9.73 0.79 -5.67
CA THR A 97 9.05 -0.24 -4.86
C THR A 97 9.54 -1.65 -5.21
N LEU A 98 9.69 -1.95 -6.50
CA LEU A 98 10.20 -3.24 -6.97
C LEU A 98 11.66 -3.45 -6.58
N GLU A 99 12.49 -2.42 -6.72
CA GLU A 99 13.89 -2.43 -6.29
C GLU A 99 13.99 -2.75 -4.80
N LEU A 100 13.28 -1.99 -3.96
CA LEU A 100 13.24 -2.21 -2.51
C LEU A 100 12.74 -3.62 -2.16
N ALA A 101 11.67 -4.08 -2.80
CA ALA A 101 11.10 -5.40 -2.55
C ALA A 101 12.07 -6.53 -2.94
N LEU A 102 12.71 -6.44 -4.11
CA LEU A 102 13.66 -7.44 -4.60
C LEU A 102 14.92 -7.48 -3.77
N VAL A 103 15.52 -6.33 -3.48
CA VAL A 103 16.73 -6.23 -2.66
C VAL A 103 16.46 -6.76 -1.25
N SER A 104 15.34 -6.35 -0.65
CA SER A 104 14.92 -6.86 0.67
C SER A 104 14.70 -8.37 0.66
N ALA A 105 14.04 -8.91 -0.38
CA ALA A 105 13.80 -10.36 -0.50
C ALA A 105 15.11 -11.15 -0.65
N ILE A 106 16.06 -10.65 -1.43
CA ILE A 106 17.37 -11.27 -1.59
C ILE A 106 18.12 -11.31 -0.26
N PHE A 107 18.18 -10.18 0.45
CA PHE A 107 18.84 -10.11 1.75
C PHE A 107 18.15 -10.99 2.80
N ALA A 108 16.82 -10.96 2.86
CA ALA A 108 16.04 -11.78 3.77
C ALA A 108 16.24 -13.27 3.49
N MET A 109 16.27 -13.68 2.22
CA MET A 109 16.53 -15.06 1.84
C MET A 109 17.96 -15.47 2.18
N LEU A 110 18.95 -14.68 1.79
CA LEU A 110 20.36 -15.00 2.01
C LEU A 110 20.67 -15.11 3.51
N PHE A 111 20.42 -14.05 4.26
CA PHE A 111 20.74 -14.04 5.70
C PHE A 111 19.78 -14.90 6.51
N GLY A 112 18.50 -14.90 6.18
CA GLY A 112 17.49 -15.68 6.89
C GLY A 112 17.69 -17.19 6.73
N VAL A 113 18.02 -17.66 5.52
CA VAL A 113 18.30 -19.09 5.30
C VAL A 113 19.61 -19.50 5.98
N ILE A 114 20.69 -18.71 5.85
CA ILE A 114 21.97 -19.01 6.51
C ILE A 114 21.80 -19.05 8.03
N ALA A 115 21.18 -18.03 8.62
CA ALA A 115 20.94 -17.96 10.05
C ALA A 115 20.00 -19.08 10.53
N GLY A 116 18.95 -19.40 9.75
CA GLY A 116 18.02 -20.48 10.05
C GLY A 116 18.68 -21.86 10.02
N VAL A 117 19.51 -22.15 9.02
CA VAL A 117 20.27 -23.40 8.94
C VAL A 117 21.30 -23.48 10.09
N TYR A 118 22.02 -22.39 10.36
CA TYR A 118 23.00 -22.34 11.44
C TYR A 118 22.38 -22.60 12.82
N THR A 119 21.27 -21.93 13.13
CA THR A 119 20.55 -22.11 14.40
C THR A 119 19.94 -23.51 14.52
N ALA A 120 19.54 -24.13 13.41
CA ALA A 120 19.05 -25.52 13.41
C ALA A 120 20.17 -26.53 13.76
N ILE A 121 21.38 -26.33 13.23
CA ILE A 121 22.54 -27.20 13.50
C ILE A 121 23.06 -27.00 14.93
N PHE A 122 23.22 -25.74 15.36
CA PHE A 122 23.84 -25.37 16.65
C PHE A 122 22.82 -24.92 17.71
N ARG A 123 21.68 -25.61 17.79
CA ARG A 123 20.49 -25.23 18.57
C ARG A 123 20.70 -24.79 20.02
N ASN A 124 21.71 -25.33 20.71
CA ASN A 124 21.96 -25.06 22.14
C ASN A 124 23.12 -24.07 22.36
N GLY A 125 23.70 -23.52 21.29
CA GLY A 125 24.80 -22.58 21.38
C GLY A 125 24.32 -21.17 21.77
N PHE A 126 25.16 -20.43 22.50
CA PHE A 126 24.89 -19.04 22.84
C PHE A 126 24.63 -18.18 21.58
N SER A 127 25.40 -18.38 20.51
CA SER A 127 25.20 -17.69 19.22
C SER A 127 23.83 -17.98 18.61
N ALA A 128 23.34 -19.21 18.71
CA ALA A 128 22.02 -19.57 18.19
C ALA A 128 20.90 -18.89 18.98
N HIS A 129 21.00 -18.84 20.31
CA HIS A 129 20.06 -18.10 21.16
C HIS A 129 20.07 -16.59 20.87
N LEU A 130 21.24 -16.00 20.62
CA LEU A 130 21.35 -14.59 20.26
C LEU A 130 20.64 -14.29 18.92
N ILE A 131 20.90 -15.09 17.88
CA ILE A 131 20.26 -14.95 16.56
C ILE A 131 18.74 -15.06 16.68
N MET A 132 18.25 -16.08 17.40
CA MET A 132 16.82 -16.29 17.62
C MET A 132 16.17 -15.13 18.39
N SER A 133 16.84 -14.61 19.42
CA SER A 133 16.34 -13.47 20.21
C SER A 133 16.24 -12.21 19.35
N THR A 134 17.26 -11.90 18.54
CA THR A 134 17.23 -10.76 17.62
C THR A 134 16.13 -10.92 16.57
N SER A 135 15.96 -12.13 16.02
CA SER A 135 14.87 -12.42 15.07
C SER A 135 13.50 -12.19 15.70
N LEU A 136 13.30 -12.64 16.95
CA LEU A 136 12.05 -12.42 17.68
C LEU A 136 11.77 -10.93 17.90
N ILE A 137 12.78 -10.12 18.24
CA ILE A 137 12.62 -8.66 18.35
C ILE A 137 12.16 -8.08 17.01
N GLY A 138 12.85 -8.43 15.91
CA GLY A 138 12.51 -7.93 14.58
C GLY A 138 11.09 -8.28 14.12
N VAL A 139 10.61 -9.48 14.45
CA VAL A 139 9.25 -9.94 14.10
C VAL A 139 8.18 -9.36 15.02
N SER A 140 8.51 -9.11 16.29
CA SER A 140 7.55 -8.64 17.30
C SER A 140 7.35 -7.13 17.28
N LEU A 141 8.36 -6.37 16.85
CA LEU A 141 8.24 -4.93 16.75
C LEU A 141 7.41 -4.52 15.52
N PRO A 142 6.54 -3.51 15.64
CA PRO A 142 5.85 -2.95 14.47
C PRO A 142 6.86 -2.47 13.42
N THR A 143 6.62 -2.82 12.16
CA THR A 143 7.52 -2.46 11.05
C THR A 143 7.71 -0.96 10.91
N PHE A 144 6.66 -0.15 11.16
CA PHE A 144 6.77 1.31 11.13
C PHE A 144 7.73 1.84 12.20
N LEU A 145 7.76 1.24 13.39
CA LEU A 145 8.64 1.67 14.48
C LEU A 145 10.10 1.40 14.12
N ILE A 146 10.39 0.21 13.59
CA ILE A 146 11.73 -0.13 13.07
C ILE A 146 12.12 0.90 11.99
N GLY A 147 11.23 1.17 11.03
CA GLY A 147 11.48 2.16 9.99
C GLY A 147 11.85 3.54 10.53
N VAL A 148 11.08 4.08 11.49
CA VAL A 148 11.38 5.39 12.09
C VAL A 148 12.71 5.38 12.85
N LEU A 149 13.02 4.33 13.60
CA LEU A 149 14.29 4.22 14.33
C LEU A 149 15.49 4.13 13.38
N LEU A 150 15.36 3.41 12.27
CA LEU A 150 16.41 3.33 11.26
C LEU A 150 16.62 4.67 10.56
N ILE A 151 15.55 5.42 10.23
CA ILE A 151 15.67 6.77 9.68
C ILE A 151 16.39 7.69 10.68
N TRP A 152 15.99 7.67 11.95
CA TRP A 152 16.64 8.46 12.98
C TRP A 152 18.14 8.14 13.09
N LEU A 153 18.49 6.85 13.15
CA LEU A 153 19.88 6.43 13.26
C LEU A 153 20.71 6.81 12.02
N PHE A 154 20.24 6.48 10.81
CA PHE A 154 21.05 6.57 9.59
C PHE A 154 20.93 7.89 8.82
N ALA A 155 19.90 8.70 9.08
CA ALA A 155 19.69 9.95 8.37
C ALA A 155 19.83 11.18 9.26
N VAL A 156 19.77 11.03 10.60
CA VAL A 156 19.88 12.14 11.54
C VAL A 156 21.18 12.08 12.34
N GLU A 157 21.52 10.91 12.89
CA GLU A 157 22.70 10.76 13.76
C GLU A 157 23.99 10.41 12.99
N LEU A 158 23.90 9.50 12.02
CA LEU A 158 25.00 9.08 11.13
C LEU A 158 24.98 9.87 9.82
#